data_AF-A0A7C9F014-F1
#
_entry.id   AF-A0A7C9F014-F1
#
_cell.length_a   1.000
_cell.length_b   1.000
_cell.length_c   1.000
_cell.angle_alpha   90.00
_cell.angle_beta   90.00
_cell.angle_gamma   90.00
#
_symmetry.space_group_name_H-M   'P 1'
#
loop_
_entity.id
_entity.type
_entity.pdbx_description
1 polymer ?
#
loop_
_entity_poly.entity_id
_entity_poly.type
_entity_poly.pdbx_seq_one_letter_code
_entity_poly.pdbx_strand_id
1 'polypeptide(L)'
;MRLRVTTLSRRSVAGPGVTQELITGFDQEAAAVTMARLASFKMEIEAEIDPIRWLDMSLIRFCSKFGDYEKHSGASFSLSPQLSRFPQFMFHLSRSQFMQVFNCSPDETAFFRMMLNRENVANSILMIQPSLVSYAINSAPEPAPLDAASVAADRVLLLDSYFTIVVFHGATVAQCRKSGYQDMLDHKAFSQLLQAPRDAAHAVIKGRFPVPRLVICDQHGSQARFLVAKLNPSTTYNSDAPLIPCGDRIVTDDICYDVFLDHLQRLAVQQS
;
A
#
# COMPACT_ATOMS: atom_id res chain seq x y z
N MET A 1 -0.96 -12.32 -39.97
CA MET A 1 -1.74 -11.28 -39.24
C MET A 1 -2.51 -11.99 -38.13
N ARG A 2 -2.38 -11.58 -36.86
CA ARG A 2 -3.14 -12.18 -35.74
C ARG A 2 -4.25 -11.20 -35.32
N LEU A 3 -5.49 -11.68 -35.23
CA LEU A 3 -6.64 -10.89 -34.76
C LEU A 3 -7.00 -11.35 -33.34
N ARG A 4 -7.07 -10.43 -32.38
CA ARG A 4 -7.52 -10.72 -31.00
C ARG A 4 -8.91 -10.11 -30.80
N VAL A 5 -9.89 -10.96 -30.52
CA VAL A 5 -11.29 -10.56 -30.29
C VAL A 5 -11.69 -10.95 -28.87
N THR A 6 -12.26 -10.01 -28.12
CA THR A 6 -12.79 -10.23 -26.77
C THR A 6 -14.20 -9.67 -26.71
N THR A 7 -15.18 -10.50 -26.35
CA THR A 7 -16.59 -10.10 -26.17
C THR A 7 -16.96 -10.27 -24.70
N LEU A 8 -17.56 -9.23 -24.10
CA LEU A 8 -17.97 -9.21 -22.69
C LEU A 8 -19.46 -8.87 -22.62
N SER A 9 -20.15 -9.42 -21.62
CA SER A 9 -21.55 -9.10 -21.30
C SER A 9 -21.69 -8.84 -19.79
N ARG A 10 -22.56 -7.90 -19.43
CA ARG A 10 -22.89 -7.53 -18.05
C ARG A 10 -24.40 -7.36 -17.94
N ARG A 11 -24.97 -7.82 -16.82
CA ARG A 11 -26.40 -7.69 -16.55
C ARG A 11 -26.74 -6.23 -16.26
N SER A 12 -27.78 -5.71 -16.91
CA SER A 12 -28.38 -4.44 -16.53
C SER A 12 -29.29 -4.66 -15.31
N VAL A 13 -29.22 -3.76 -14.34
CA VAL A 13 -30.01 -3.82 -13.10
C VAL A 13 -30.91 -2.60 -13.04
N ALA A 14 -32.21 -2.82 -12.82
CA ALA A 14 -33.21 -1.78 -12.65
C ALA A 14 -34.26 -2.23 -11.61
N GLY A 15 -34.75 -1.31 -10.79
CA GLY A 15 -35.80 -1.57 -9.79
C GLY A 15 -35.37 -1.36 -8.33
N PRO A 16 -36.22 -1.74 -7.36
CA PRO A 16 -35.87 -1.70 -5.94
C PRO A 16 -34.76 -2.72 -5.65
N GLY A 17 -33.72 -2.32 -4.89
CA GLY A 17 -32.56 -3.18 -4.58
C GLY A 17 -31.36 -3.06 -5.53
N VAL A 18 -31.41 -2.14 -6.51
CA VAL A 18 -30.29 -1.85 -7.43
C VAL A 18 -28.97 -1.63 -6.69
N THR A 19 -28.98 -0.91 -5.56
CA THR A 19 -27.76 -0.63 -4.79
C THR A 19 -27.09 -1.91 -4.31
N GLN A 20 -27.85 -2.90 -3.83
CA GLN A 20 -27.30 -4.17 -3.34
C GLN A 20 -26.63 -4.95 -4.48
N GLU A 21 -27.30 -5.07 -5.63
CA GLU A 21 -26.75 -5.75 -6.80
C GLU A 21 -25.50 -5.02 -7.35
N LEU A 22 -25.51 -3.68 -7.35
CA LEU A 22 -24.34 -2.88 -7.73
C LEU A 22 -23.16 -3.08 -6.79
N ILE A 23 -23.40 -3.11 -5.48
CA ILE A 23 -22.37 -3.40 -4.47
C ILE A 23 -21.80 -4.78 -4.75
N THR A 24 -22.63 -5.81 -4.95
CA THR A 24 -22.18 -7.20 -5.19
C THR A 24 -21.28 -7.36 -6.41
N GLY A 25 -21.42 -6.49 -7.41
CA GLY A 25 -20.63 -6.48 -8.63
C GLY A 25 -19.43 -5.53 -8.59
N PHE A 26 -19.18 -4.85 -7.47
CA PHE A 26 -18.12 -3.86 -7.37
C PHE A 26 -16.75 -4.52 -7.17
N ASP A 27 -15.86 -4.28 -8.12
CA ASP A 27 -14.46 -4.67 -8.02
C ASP A 27 -13.63 -3.50 -7.48
N GLN A 28 -13.34 -3.53 -6.18
CA GLN A 28 -12.58 -2.49 -5.49
C GLN A 28 -11.13 -2.34 -5.98
N GLU A 29 -10.50 -3.41 -6.47
CA GLU A 29 -9.13 -3.36 -7.00
C GLU A 29 -9.13 -2.69 -8.37
N ALA A 30 -10.02 -3.11 -9.27
CA ALA A 30 -10.15 -2.47 -10.59
C ALA A 30 -10.60 -1.00 -10.46
N ALA A 31 -11.49 -0.69 -9.51
CA ALA A 31 -11.92 0.67 -9.23
C ALA A 31 -10.76 1.55 -8.73
N ALA A 32 -9.95 1.05 -7.78
CA ALA A 32 -8.79 1.78 -7.27
C ALA A 32 -7.77 2.12 -8.37
N VAL A 33 -7.47 1.14 -9.23
CA VAL A 33 -6.56 1.35 -10.37
C VAL A 33 -7.15 2.35 -11.38
N THR A 34 -8.45 2.27 -11.66
CA THR A 34 -9.12 3.20 -12.57
C THR A 34 -9.12 4.62 -12.02
N MET A 35 -9.36 4.79 -10.70
CA MET A 35 -9.27 6.08 -10.02
C MET A 35 -7.86 6.65 -10.06
N ALA A 36 -6.83 5.81 -9.85
CA ALA A 36 -5.44 6.23 -9.93
C ALA A 36 -5.07 6.73 -11.35
N ARG A 37 -5.52 6.01 -12.39
CA ARG A 37 -5.31 6.42 -13.79
C ARG A 37 -6.06 7.71 -14.14
N LEU A 38 -7.30 7.84 -13.68
CA LEU A 38 -8.11 9.04 -13.91
C LEU A 38 -7.47 10.25 -13.22
N ALA A 39 -7.00 10.10 -12.00
CA ALA A 39 -6.27 11.15 -11.29
C ALA A 39 -4.98 11.55 -12.01
N SER A 40 -4.18 10.56 -12.46
CA SER A 40 -2.97 10.82 -13.28
C SER A 40 -3.30 11.61 -14.54
N PHE A 41 -4.36 11.21 -15.26
CA PHE A 41 -4.81 11.90 -16.48
C PHE A 41 -5.28 13.33 -16.20
N LYS A 42 -6.03 13.53 -15.12
CA LYS A 42 -6.48 14.86 -14.71
C LYS A 42 -5.30 15.78 -14.36
N MET A 43 -4.30 15.28 -13.65
CA MET A 43 -3.08 16.03 -13.32
C MET A 43 -2.26 16.42 -14.56
N GLU A 44 -2.39 15.69 -15.68
CA GLU A 44 -1.70 16.01 -16.93
C GLU A 44 -2.43 17.09 -17.75
N ILE A 45 -3.76 17.16 -17.64
CA ILE A 45 -4.60 18.07 -18.44
C ILE A 45 -4.96 19.35 -17.69
N GLU A 46 -5.26 19.24 -16.39
CA GLU A 46 -5.75 20.34 -15.55
C GLU A 46 -4.57 20.92 -14.77
N ALA A 47 -4.13 22.13 -15.12
CA ALA A 47 -2.93 22.75 -14.53
C ALA A 47 -3.08 23.13 -13.03
N GLU A 48 -4.31 23.35 -12.54
CA GLU A 48 -4.59 23.81 -11.17
C GLU A 48 -5.36 22.77 -10.33
N ILE A 49 -5.36 21.49 -10.73
CA ILE A 49 -6.05 20.47 -9.96
C ILE A 49 -5.28 20.15 -8.67
N ASP A 50 -5.99 20.15 -7.55
CA ASP A 50 -5.57 19.47 -6.33
C ASP A 50 -6.04 18.00 -6.39
N PRO A 51 -5.14 17.05 -6.73
CA PRO A 51 -5.53 15.66 -6.94
C PRO A 51 -5.94 14.97 -5.64
N ILE A 52 -5.37 15.36 -4.50
CA ILE A 52 -5.64 14.76 -3.19
C ILE A 52 -7.05 15.16 -2.77
N ARG A 53 -7.36 16.45 -2.82
CA ARG A 53 -8.71 16.94 -2.52
C ARG A 53 -9.76 16.35 -3.46
N TRP A 54 -9.44 16.22 -4.75
CA TRP A 54 -10.34 15.56 -5.71
C TRP A 54 -10.61 14.10 -5.34
N LEU A 55 -9.57 13.37 -4.92
CA LEU A 55 -9.68 11.98 -4.51
C LEU A 55 -10.53 11.86 -3.24
N ASP A 56 -10.24 12.66 -2.22
CA ASP A 56 -10.96 12.67 -0.94
C ASP A 56 -12.44 12.99 -1.14
N MET A 57 -12.77 14.03 -1.92
CA MET A 57 -14.16 14.38 -2.23
C MET A 57 -14.87 13.28 -3.03
N SER A 58 -14.14 12.52 -3.84
CA SER A 58 -14.71 11.38 -4.57
C SER A 58 -14.96 10.19 -3.62
N LEU A 59 -14.05 9.94 -2.68
CA LEU A 59 -14.19 8.92 -1.66
C LEU A 59 -15.32 9.23 -0.66
N ILE A 60 -15.46 10.49 -0.22
CA ILE A 60 -16.55 10.91 0.67
C ILE A 60 -17.90 10.70 -0.02
N ARG A 61 -18.04 11.11 -1.28
CA ARG A 61 -19.27 10.87 -2.07
C ARG A 61 -19.57 9.39 -2.24
N PHE A 62 -18.54 8.57 -2.43
CA PHE A 62 -18.68 7.12 -2.49
C PHE A 62 -19.18 6.53 -1.16
N CYS A 63 -18.54 6.89 -0.05
CA CYS A 63 -18.89 6.41 1.29
C CYS A 63 -20.27 6.90 1.73
N SER A 64 -20.64 8.14 1.42
CA SER A 64 -21.98 8.67 1.72
C SER A 64 -23.08 7.96 0.90
N LYS A 65 -22.77 7.51 -0.32
CA LYS A 65 -23.76 6.85 -1.19
C LYS A 65 -23.92 5.35 -0.91
N PHE A 66 -22.85 4.66 -0.55
CA PHE A 66 -22.83 3.19 -0.43
C PHE A 66 -22.55 2.68 0.98
N GLY A 67 -22.28 3.57 1.94
CA GLY A 67 -22.12 3.21 3.34
C GLY A 67 -23.45 3.11 4.07
N ASP A 68 -23.50 2.21 5.04
CA ASP A 68 -24.61 2.08 5.97
C ASP A 68 -24.29 2.89 7.22
N TYR A 69 -25.14 3.86 7.55
CA TYR A 69 -24.96 4.71 8.73
C TYR A 69 -26.27 5.38 9.14
N GLU A 70 -26.34 5.76 10.42
CA GLU A 70 -27.36 6.66 10.94
C GLU A 70 -26.90 8.12 10.83
N LYS A 71 -27.81 9.01 10.44
CA LYS A 71 -27.49 10.44 10.31
C LYS A 71 -26.97 11.00 11.63
N HIS A 72 -25.90 11.79 11.54
CA HIS A 72 -25.20 12.42 12.67
C HIS A 72 -24.53 11.48 13.69
N SER A 73 -24.49 10.16 13.45
CA SER A 73 -23.78 9.19 14.29
C SER A 73 -22.56 8.61 13.57
N GLY A 74 -21.38 9.21 13.77
CA GLY A 74 -20.14 8.76 13.13
C GLY A 74 -19.75 7.31 13.45
N ALA A 75 -20.06 6.83 14.66
CA ALA A 75 -19.74 5.48 15.11
C ALA A 75 -20.61 4.38 14.46
N SER A 76 -21.70 4.75 13.80
CA SER A 76 -22.60 3.81 13.12
C SER A 76 -22.12 3.43 11.71
N PHE A 77 -21.09 4.11 11.20
CA PHE A 77 -20.67 3.94 9.82
C PHE A 77 -20.04 2.56 9.59
N SER A 78 -20.60 1.84 8.61
CA SER A 78 -20.11 0.55 8.17
C SER A 78 -20.08 0.47 6.64
N LEU A 79 -19.12 -0.29 6.12
CA LEU A 79 -19.00 -0.61 4.71
C LEU A 79 -19.12 -2.11 4.50
N SER A 80 -19.82 -2.50 3.43
CA SER A 80 -19.83 -3.88 2.96
C SER A 80 -18.39 -4.41 2.74
N PRO A 81 -18.11 -5.69 3.02
CA PRO A 81 -16.78 -6.28 2.81
C PRO A 81 -16.23 -6.14 1.39
N GLN A 82 -17.10 -5.97 0.40
CA GLN A 82 -16.70 -5.73 -0.99
C GLN A 82 -16.18 -4.31 -1.25
N LEU A 83 -16.48 -3.37 -0.37
CA LEU A 83 -16.08 -1.97 -0.46
C LEU A 83 -14.99 -1.59 0.56
N SER A 84 -14.78 -2.40 1.60
CA SER A 84 -13.98 -2.03 2.77
C SER A 84 -12.49 -1.82 2.49
N ARG A 85 -11.91 -2.43 1.44
CA ARG A 85 -10.51 -2.18 1.05
C ARG A 85 -10.35 -0.94 0.18
N PHE A 86 -11.44 -0.43 -0.39
CA PHE A 86 -11.38 0.74 -1.27
C PHE A 86 -10.87 2.01 -0.56
N PRO A 87 -11.35 2.39 0.65
CA PRO A 87 -10.77 3.51 1.41
C PRO A 87 -9.28 3.32 1.70
N GLN A 88 -8.85 2.10 2.00
CA GLN A 88 -7.45 1.78 2.23
C GLN A 88 -6.60 2.03 0.97
N PHE A 89 -7.07 1.60 -0.20
CA PHE A 89 -6.38 1.90 -1.46
C PHE A 89 -6.31 3.40 -1.74
N MET A 90 -7.37 4.15 -1.46
CA MET A 90 -7.37 5.61 -1.66
C MET A 90 -6.40 6.32 -0.71
N PHE A 91 -6.28 5.85 0.54
CA PHE A 91 -5.31 6.34 1.51
C PHE A 91 -3.86 6.10 1.10
N HIS A 92 -3.55 4.93 0.54
CA HIS A 92 -2.20 4.68 0.01
C HIS A 92 -1.96 5.44 -1.30
N LEU A 93 -2.98 5.60 -2.13
CA LEU A 93 -2.90 6.37 -3.38
C LEU A 93 -2.63 7.86 -3.13
N SER A 94 -3.29 8.49 -2.16
CA SER A 94 -3.11 9.92 -1.85
C SER A 94 -1.69 10.25 -1.39
N ARG A 95 -1.00 9.29 -0.77
CA ARG A 95 0.41 9.38 -0.31
C ARG A 95 1.41 8.78 -1.28
N SER A 96 0.94 8.26 -2.41
CA SER A 96 1.80 7.66 -3.42
C SER A 96 2.54 8.73 -4.23
N GLN A 97 3.66 8.32 -4.83
CA GLN A 97 4.44 9.15 -5.77
C GLN A 97 3.68 9.50 -7.06
N PHE A 98 2.48 8.94 -7.26
CA PHE A 98 1.61 9.33 -8.39
C PHE A 98 0.93 10.67 -8.15
N MET A 99 0.54 10.94 -6.89
CA MET A 99 -0.15 12.17 -6.46
C MET A 99 0.82 13.18 -5.86
N GLN A 100 1.66 12.73 -4.94
CA GLN A 100 2.66 13.57 -4.27
C GLN A 100 3.98 13.52 -5.03
N VAL A 101 4.20 14.55 -5.85
CA VAL A 101 5.41 14.68 -6.68
C VAL A 101 6.61 15.28 -5.93
N PHE A 102 6.44 15.61 -4.65
CA PHE A 102 7.54 16.10 -3.81
C PHE A 102 8.63 15.03 -3.71
N ASN A 103 9.89 15.44 -3.80
CA ASN A 103 11.06 14.55 -3.81
C ASN A 103 11.14 13.57 -5.00
N CYS A 104 10.38 13.80 -6.08
CA CYS A 104 10.52 13.12 -7.36
C CYS A 104 10.85 14.13 -8.46
N SER A 105 11.73 13.76 -9.38
CA SER A 105 11.94 14.57 -10.59
C SER A 105 10.72 14.51 -11.53
N PRO A 106 10.52 15.50 -12.41
CA PRO A 106 9.46 15.45 -13.43
C PRO A 106 9.53 14.18 -14.29
N ASP A 107 10.75 13.77 -14.67
CA ASP A 107 10.98 12.57 -15.49
C ASP A 107 10.63 11.28 -14.75
N GLU A 108 10.98 11.16 -13.46
CA GLU A 108 10.58 10.01 -12.63
C GLU A 108 9.06 9.93 -12.49
N THR A 109 8.41 11.08 -12.28
CA THR A 109 6.95 11.16 -12.16
C THR A 109 6.28 10.70 -13.46
N ALA A 110 6.77 11.17 -14.61
CA ALA A 110 6.28 10.76 -15.92
C ALA A 110 6.49 9.25 -16.15
N PHE A 111 7.65 8.71 -15.76
CA PHE A 111 7.93 7.27 -15.83
C PHE A 111 6.96 6.44 -14.98
N PHE A 112 6.70 6.84 -13.74
CA PHE A 112 5.76 6.12 -12.87
C PHE A 112 4.34 6.12 -13.45
N ARG A 113 3.85 7.28 -13.90
CA ARG A 113 2.53 7.42 -14.51
C ARG A 113 2.38 6.62 -15.79
N MET A 114 3.41 6.63 -16.65
CA MET A 114 3.45 5.79 -17.84
C MET A 114 3.31 4.30 -17.49
N MET A 115 4.03 3.83 -16.47
CA MET A 115 3.97 2.44 -16.04
C MET A 115 2.61 2.05 -15.45
N LEU A 116 1.99 2.93 -14.66
CA LEU A 116 0.64 2.74 -14.12
C LEU A 116 -0.42 2.55 -15.23
N ASN A 117 -0.29 3.29 -16.33
CA ASN A 117 -1.19 3.19 -17.48
C ASN A 117 -0.96 1.93 -18.34
N ARG A 118 0.26 1.38 -18.31
CA ARG A 118 0.64 0.20 -19.09
C ARG A 118 0.31 -1.12 -18.38
N GLU A 119 0.39 -1.15 -17.06
CA GLU A 119 0.33 -2.39 -16.28
C GLU A 119 -1.06 -2.99 -16.10
N ASN A 120 -1.11 -4.25 -15.66
CA ASN A 120 -2.38 -4.90 -15.29
C ASN A 120 -2.88 -4.43 -13.90
N VAL A 121 -4.08 -4.86 -13.51
CA VAL A 121 -4.69 -4.47 -12.23
C VAL A 121 -3.85 -4.92 -11.04
N ALA A 122 -3.39 -6.18 -11.03
CA ALA A 122 -2.60 -6.73 -9.92
C ALA A 122 -1.30 -5.96 -9.67
N ASN A 123 -0.53 -5.68 -10.74
CA ASN A 123 0.70 -4.90 -10.66
C ASN A 123 0.42 -3.44 -10.29
N SER A 124 -0.67 -2.86 -10.78
CA SER A 124 -1.06 -1.49 -10.44
C SER A 124 -1.48 -1.37 -8.97
N ILE A 125 -2.16 -2.36 -8.40
CA ILE A 125 -2.47 -2.40 -6.97
C ILE A 125 -1.18 -2.46 -6.15
N LEU A 126 -0.20 -3.28 -6.56
CA LEU A 126 1.10 -3.34 -5.89
C LEU A 126 1.85 -1.99 -5.93
N MET A 127 1.69 -1.19 -6.99
CA MET A 127 2.24 0.16 -7.06
C MET A 127 1.53 1.14 -6.10
N ILE A 128 0.22 0.98 -5.89
CA ILE A 128 -0.59 1.84 -5.02
C ILE A 128 -0.36 1.48 -3.56
N GLN A 129 -0.57 0.20 -3.21
CA GLN A 129 -0.37 -0.37 -1.89
C GLN A 129 0.69 -1.48 -1.98
N PRO A 130 1.95 -1.17 -1.63
CA PRO A 130 3.02 -2.15 -1.59
C PRO A 130 2.70 -3.35 -0.71
N SER A 131 3.20 -4.52 -1.10
CA SER A 131 3.10 -5.75 -0.31
C SER A 131 4.26 -5.85 0.67
N LEU A 132 4.00 -6.25 1.91
CA LEU A 132 5.00 -6.50 2.92
C LEU A 132 4.92 -7.95 3.41
N VAL A 133 6.03 -8.68 3.35
CA VAL A 133 6.13 -10.05 3.85
C VAL A 133 7.16 -10.10 4.96
N SER A 134 6.80 -10.69 6.09
CA SER A 134 7.65 -10.87 7.26
C SER A 134 8.23 -12.29 7.28
N TYR A 135 9.52 -12.37 7.60
CA TYR A 135 10.27 -13.60 7.76
C TYR A 135 10.83 -13.62 9.18
N ALA A 136 10.53 -14.68 9.92
CA ALA A 136 11.05 -14.93 11.27
C ALA A 136 11.81 -16.26 11.31
N ILE A 137 12.69 -16.42 12.30
CA ILE A 137 13.44 -17.66 12.49
C ILE A 137 12.44 -18.80 12.76
N ASN A 138 12.57 -19.90 12.02
CA ASN A 138 11.71 -21.09 12.13
C ASN A 138 10.21 -20.86 11.86
N SER A 139 9.84 -19.74 11.23
CA SER A 139 8.47 -19.48 10.77
C SER A 139 8.40 -19.46 9.24
N ALA A 140 7.24 -19.82 8.69
CA ALA A 140 6.96 -19.61 7.29
C ALA A 140 6.78 -18.09 7.00
N PRO A 141 7.05 -17.63 5.77
CA PRO A 141 6.82 -16.23 5.40
C PRO A 141 5.34 -15.86 5.56
N GLU A 142 5.05 -14.80 6.31
CA GLU A 142 3.69 -14.33 6.56
C GLU A 142 3.45 -12.91 5.99
N PRO A 143 2.29 -12.63 5.40
CA PRO A 143 1.93 -11.26 5.02
C PRO A 143 1.83 -10.37 6.26
N ALA A 144 2.49 -9.21 6.24
CA ALA A 144 2.45 -8.23 7.32
C ALA A 144 1.71 -6.96 6.87
N PRO A 145 1.01 -6.26 7.78
CA PRO A 145 0.40 -4.98 7.44
C PRO A 145 1.47 -3.94 7.10
N LEU A 146 1.16 -3.03 6.18
CA LEU A 146 2.06 -1.95 5.75
C LEU A 146 2.08 -0.82 6.80
N ASP A 147 2.52 -1.15 8.00
CA ASP A 147 2.46 -0.30 9.18
C ASP A 147 3.78 -0.27 9.94
N ALA A 148 4.05 0.82 10.66
CA ALA A 148 5.24 0.97 11.49
C ALA A 148 5.37 -0.16 12.54
N ALA A 149 4.23 -0.64 13.07
CA ALA A 149 4.19 -1.73 14.03
C ALA A 149 4.73 -3.08 13.49
N SER A 150 4.80 -3.25 12.16
CA SER A 150 5.36 -4.45 11.54
C SER A 150 6.89 -4.49 11.55
N VAL A 151 7.54 -3.36 11.87
CA VAL A 151 9.00 -3.28 11.97
C VAL A 151 9.42 -3.82 13.33
N ALA A 152 10.09 -4.98 13.33
CA ALA A 152 10.61 -5.63 14.53
C ALA A 152 12.10 -5.95 14.37
N ALA A 153 12.84 -5.94 15.48
CA ALA A 153 14.30 -6.13 15.48
C ALA A 153 14.75 -7.55 15.13
N ASP A 154 13.89 -8.55 15.37
CA ASP A 154 14.14 -9.98 15.21
C ASP A 154 13.67 -10.55 13.85
N ARG A 155 13.05 -9.72 13.00
CA ARG A 155 12.45 -10.15 11.73
C ARG A 155 13.17 -9.55 10.52
N VAL A 156 13.02 -10.21 9.38
CA VAL A 156 13.40 -9.70 8.06
C VAL A 156 12.13 -9.38 7.28
N LEU A 157 12.08 -8.20 6.67
CA LEU A 157 10.93 -7.77 5.88
C LEU A 157 11.30 -7.71 4.40
N LEU A 158 10.39 -8.18 3.55
CA LEU A 158 10.44 -8.02 2.11
C LEU A 158 9.30 -7.10 1.69
N LEU A 159 9.64 -5.87 1.30
CA LEU A 159 8.71 -4.92 0.72
C LEU A 159 8.79 -5.00 -0.80
N ASP A 160 7.64 -5.17 -1.45
CA ASP A 160 7.51 -5.08 -2.89
C ASP A 160 6.60 -3.90 -3.25
N SER A 161 7.19 -2.85 -3.82
CA SER A 161 6.50 -1.63 -4.26
C SER A 161 6.39 -1.52 -5.79
N TYR A 162 6.45 -2.66 -6.48
CA TYR A 162 6.58 -2.78 -7.94
C TYR A 162 7.91 -2.25 -8.50
N PHE A 163 8.25 -0.98 -8.30
CA PHE A 163 9.46 -0.34 -8.82
C PHE A 163 10.71 -0.62 -7.98
N THR A 164 10.54 -0.77 -6.67
CA THR A 164 11.62 -1.07 -5.73
C THR A 164 11.25 -2.27 -4.89
N ILE A 165 12.19 -3.20 -4.75
CA ILE A 165 12.10 -4.31 -3.82
C ILE A 165 13.10 -4.04 -2.70
N VAL A 166 12.61 -4.00 -1.46
CA VAL A 166 13.44 -3.74 -0.29
C VAL A 166 13.50 -4.99 0.57
N VAL A 167 14.71 -5.48 0.82
CA VAL A 167 15.00 -6.50 1.83
C VAL A 167 15.55 -5.78 3.05
N PHE A 168 14.77 -5.74 4.11
CA PHE A 168 15.07 -5.03 5.34
C PHE A 168 15.40 -6.02 6.47
N HIS A 169 16.56 -5.85 7.10
CA HIS A 169 16.99 -6.64 8.25
C HIS A 169 16.77 -5.86 9.55
N GLY A 170 16.01 -6.42 10.50
CA GLY A 170 15.88 -5.88 11.84
C GLY A 170 17.22 -5.79 12.59
N ALA A 171 17.29 -4.95 13.62
CA ALA A 171 18.54 -4.64 14.33
C ALA A 171 19.25 -5.88 14.88
N THR A 172 18.51 -6.81 15.49
CA THR A 172 19.06 -8.06 16.03
C THR A 172 19.57 -8.96 14.91
N VAL A 173 18.80 -9.10 13.83
CA VAL A 173 19.21 -9.88 12.65
C VAL A 173 20.47 -9.29 12.00
N ALA A 174 20.53 -7.97 11.86
CA ALA A 174 21.68 -7.28 11.31
C ALA A 174 22.93 -7.45 12.19
N GLN A 175 22.78 -7.39 13.51
CA GLN A 175 23.87 -7.66 14.45
C GLN A 175 24.35 -9.11 14.34
N CYS A 176 23.43 -10.08 14.32
CA CYS A 176 23.78 -11.49 14.15
C CYS A 176 24.49 -11.77 12.81
N ARG A 177 24.05 -11.10 11.73
CA ARG A 177 24.70 -11.17 10.43
C ARG A 177 26.13 -10.61 10.49
N LYS A 178 26.35 -9.47 11.15
CA LYS A 178 27.67 -8.84 11.30
C LYS A 178 28.62 -9.67 12.15
N SER A 179 28.11 -10.37 13.15
CA SER A 179 28.88 -11.29 14.00
C SER A 179 29.23 -12.62 13.32
N GLY A 180 28.77 -12.88 12.09
CA GLY A 180 29.14 -14.08 11.34
C GLY A 180 28.44 -15.36 11.80
N TYR A 181 27.33 -15.28 12.55
CA TYR A 181 26.58 -16.47 12.99
C TYR A 181 26.08 -17.33 11.81
N GLN A 182 25.98 -16.75 10.61
CA GLN A 182 25.59 -17.45 9.38
C GLN A 182 26.60 -18.52 8.91
N ASP A 183 27.88 -18.40 9.30
CA ASP A 183 28.96 -19.30 8.87
C ASP A 183 29.18 -20.46 9.86
N MET A 184 28.53 -20.41 11.03
CA MET A 184 28.59 -21.46 12.04
C MET A 184 27.65 -22.62 11.67
N LEU A 185 28.17 -23.85 11.77
CA LEU A 185 27.44 -25.09 11.43
C LEU A 185 26.14 -25.29 12.22
N ASP A 186 26.06 -24.73 13.43
CA ASP A 186 24.90 -24.84 14.33
C ASP A 186 23.75 -23.90 13.98
N HIS A 187 23.97 -22.88 13.12
CA HIS A 187 22.99 -21.85 12.80
C HIS A 187 22.49 -21.90 11.34
N LYS A 188 22.27 -23.11 10.80
CA LYS A 188 21.72 -23.29 9.44
C LYS A 188 20.37 -22.59 9.23
N ALA A 189 19.51 -22.55 10.26
CA ALA A 189 18.23 -21.85 10.20
C ALA A 189 18.38 -20.34 9.97
N PHE A 190 19.43 -19.73 10.52
CA PHE A 190 19.71 -18.30 10.32
C PHE A 190 20.21 -18.00 8.90
N SER A 191 21.05 -18.88 8.35
CA SER A 191 21.47 -18.78 6.94
C SER A 191 20.27 -18.90 5.98
N GLN A 192 19.35 -19.83 6.24
CA GLN A 192 18.11 -19.97 5.48
C GLN A 192 17.23 -18.72 5.57
N LEU A 193 17.08 -18.12 6.76
CA LEU A 193 16.33 -16.87 6.95
C LEU A 193 16.89 -15.72 6.10
N LEU A 194 18.21 -15.64 5.92
CA LEU A 194 18.84 -14.60 5.11
C LEU A 194 18.70 -14.84 3.60
N GLN A 195 18.63 -16.11 3.17
CA GLN A 195 18.51 -16.47 1.75
C GLN A 195 17.07 -16.42 1.25
N ALA A 196 16.10 -16.91 2.04
CA ALA A 196 14.68 -16.96 1.63
C ALA A 196 14.12 -15.63 1.05
N PRO A 197 14.28 -14.46 1.70
CA PRO A 197 13.79 -13.20 1.15
C PRO A 197 14.56 -12.74 -0.08
N ARG A 198 15.84 -13.12 -0.23
CA ARG A 198 16.64 -12.82 -1.43
C ARG A 198 16.18 -13.66 -2.61
N ASP A 199 15.94 -14.95 -2.40
CA ASP A 199 15.43 -15.84 -3.44
C ASP A 199 14.05 -15.38 -3.91
N ALA A 200 13.16 -15.00 -2.99
CA ALA A 200 11.87 -14.42 -3.30
C ALA A 200 12.01 -13.11 -4.09
N ALA A 201 12.89 -12.20 -3.68
CA ALA A 201 13.17 -10.97 -4.41
C ALA A 201 13.69 -11.24 -5.83
N HIS A 202 14.62 -12.19 -5.99
CA HIS A 202 15.15 -12.57 -7.30
C HIS A 202 14.11 -13.22 -8.20
N ALA A 203 13.18 -14.00 -7.66
CA ALA A 203 12.07 -14.57 -8.42
C ALA A 203 11.18 -13.45 -9.01
N VAL A 204 10.86 -12.43 -8.20
CA VAL A 204 10.07 -11.28 -8.66
C VAL A 204 10.83 -10.48 -9.73
N ILE A 205 12.13 -10.24 -9.51
CA ILE A 205 12.98 -9.51 -10.47
C ILE A 205 13.00 -10.20 -11.85
N LYS A 206 13.06 -11.53 -11.89
CA LYS A 206 13.08 -12.29 -13.15
C LYS A 206 11.77 -12.19 -13.93
N GLY A 207 10.63 -12.04 -13.25
CA GLY A 207 9.31 -12.01 -13.88
C GLY A 207 8.80 -10.62 -14.25
N ARG A 208 9.45 -9.55 -13.77
CA ARG A 208 8.92 -8.18 -13.87
C ARG A 208 9.64 -7.35 -14.93
N PHE A 209 8.87 -6.53 -15.63
CA PHE A 209 9.38 -5.50 -16.54
C PHE A 209 8.71 -4.16 -16.22
N PRO A 210 9.47 -3.06 -16.00
CA PRO A 210 10.93 -2.98 -15.99
C PRO A 210 11.52 -3.69 -14.76
N VAL A 211 12.82 -3.96 -14.82
CA VAL A 211 13.56 -4.59 -13.72
C VAL A 211 13.49 -3.66 -12.50
N PRO A 212 12.95 -4.13 -11.35
CA PRO A 212 12.85 -3.29 -10.17
C PRO A 212 14.21 -3.11 -9.51
N ARG A 213 14.38 -1.97 -8.83
CA ARG A 213 15.58 -1.70 -8.03
C ARG A 213 15.56 -2.57 -6.78
N LEU A 214 16.57 -3.42 -6.61
CA LEU A 214 16.79 -4.16 -5.37
C LEU A 214 17.57 -3.31 -4.37
N VAL A 215 17.02 -3.13 -3.18
CA VAL A 215 17.65 -2.43 -2.05
C VAL A 215 17.74 -3.41 -0.89
N ILE A 216 18.95 -3.64 -0.39
CA ILE A 216 19.18 -4.45 0.81
C ILE A 216 19.66 -3.48 1.89
N CYS A 217 18.96 -3.43 3.01
CA CYS A 217 19.25 -2.50 4.09
C CYS A 217 19.05 -3.11 5.48
N ASP A 218 19.75 -2.54 6.45
CA ASP A 218 19.62 -2.86 7.87
C ASP A 218 18.81 -1.76 8.56
N GLN A 219 18.22 -2.08 9.72
CA GLN A 219 17.59 -1.10 10.58
C GLN A 219 18.57 0.02 10.97
N HIS A 220 18.10 1.27 10.90
CA HIS A 220 18.89 2.51 11.02
C HIS A 220 19.89 2.79 9.87
N GLY A 221 19.89 1.99 8.80
CA GLY A 221 20.66 2.27 7.59
C GLY A 221 20.04 3.40 6.75
N SER A 222 20.87 4.14 5.99
CA SER A 222 20.38 5.24 5.14
C SER A 222 19.36 4.80 4.09
N GLN A 223 19.47 3.56 3.60
CA GLN A 223 18.55 2.98 2.62
C GLN A 223 17.26 2.43 3.25
N ALA A 224 17.16 2.34 4.58
CA ALA A 224 15.92 1.94 5.26
C ALA A 224 14.77 2.93 5.02
N ARG A 225 15.09 4.18 4.64
CA ARG A 225 14.10 5.19 4.25
C ARG A 225 13.17 4.74 3.12
N PHE A 226 13.61 3.85 2.24
CA PHE A 226 12.76 3.29 1.17
C PHE A 226 11.63 2.42 1.70
N LEU A 227 11.84 1.77 2.86
CA LEU A 227 10.79 1.06 3.58
C LEU A 227 9.94 2.04 4.37
N VAL A 228 10.57 2.84 5.23
CA VAL A 228 9.90 3.73 6.19
C VAL A 228 8.96 4.72 5.50
N ALA A 229 9.35 5.28 4.36
CA ALA A 229 8.51 6.23 3.59
C ALA A 229 7.23 5.60 3.00
N LYS A 230 7.11 4.27 2.99
CA LYS A 230 5.91 3.56 2.49
C LYS A 230 5.01 3.03 3.61
N LEU A 231 5.50 3.01 4.85
CA LEU A 231 4.74 2.51 5.99
C LEU A 231 3.70 3.54 6.46
N ASN A 232 2.63 3.04 7.07
CA ASN A 232 1.69 3.88 7.80
C ASN A 232 2.31 4.30 9.16
N PRO A 233 2.28 5.61 9.52
CA PRO A 233 2.81 6.09 10.79
C PRO A 233 1.77 5.91 11.91
N SER A 234 1.53 4.67 12.36
CA SER A 234 0.64 4.42 13.52
C SER A 234 1.25 4.89 14.85
N THR A 235 2.57 4.89 14.97
CA THR A 235 3.35 5.31 16.15
C THR A 235 4.04 6.66 15.91
N THR A 236 3.29 7.76 15.90
CA THR A 236 3.87 9.11 15.77
C THR A 236 4.52 9.60 17.07
N TYR A 237 5.37 10.64 16.97
CA TYR A 237 5.96 11.28 18.15
C TYR A 237 4.96 12.07 19.00
N ASN A 238 3.83 12.45 18.41
CA ASN A 238 2.77 13.24 19.04
C ASN A 238 1.76 12.40 19.84
N SER A 239 1.75 11.08 19.67
CA SER A 239 0.86 10.21 20.45
C SER A 239 1.47 9.95 21.82
N ASP A 240 0.81 10.41 22.90
CA ASP A 240 1.11 10.10 24.32
C ASP A 240 0.93 8.60 24.68
N ALA A 241 0.89 7.71 23.69
CA ALA A 241 0.75 6.28 23.88
C ALA A 241 2.06 5.68 24.44
N PRO A 242 1.97 4.76 25.41
CA PRO A 242 3.15 4.14 26.01
C PRO A 242 4.01 3.47 24.94
N LEU A 243 5.32 3.71 25.03
CA LEU A 243 6.36 3.14 24.16
C LEU A 243 6.12 1.64 23.98
N ILE A 244 5.70 1.22 22.78
CA ILE A 244 5.83 -0.18 22.38
C ILE A 244 7.34 -0.43 22.27
N PRO A 245 7.93 -1.34 23.06
CA PRO A 245 9.38 -1.46 23.21
C PRO A 245 10.12 -1.95 21.95
N CYS A 246 9.43 -2.18 20.85
CA CYS A 246 9.99 -2.75 19.61
C CYS A 246 9.56 -2.04 18.32
N GLY A 247 8.67 -1.03 18.37
CA GLY A 247 8.18 -0.34 17.18
C GLY A 247 9.10 0.81 16.76
N ASP A 248 9.51 0.83 15.49
CA ASP A 248 10.25 1.97 14.94
C ASP A 248 9.32 3.19 14.83
N ARG A 249 9.78 4.37 15.28
CA ARG A 249 8.97 5.60 15.27
C ARG A 249 9.22 6.35 13.98
N ILE A 250 8.17 6.49 13.17
CA ILE A 250 8.25 7.25 11.92
C ILE A 250 8.10 8.73 12.22
N VAL A 251 9.13 9.52 11.90
CA VAL A 251 9.08 10.97 12.02
C VAL A 251 8.42 11.54 10.77
N THR A 252 7.11 11.78 10.85
CA THR A 252 6.31 12.44 9.80
C THR A 252 5.11 13.17 10.42
N ASP A 253 4.67 14.24 9.75
CA ASP A 253 3.40 14.93 10.03
C ASP A 253 2.22 14.28 9.29
N ASP A 254 2.47 13.22 8.51
CA ASP A 254 1.43 12.50 7.79
C ASP A 254 0.42 11.85 8.75
N ILE A 255 -0.84 11.89 8.34
CA ILE A 255 -1.96 11.32 9.09
C ILE A 255 -1.92 9.78 8.99
N CYS A 256 -2.16 9.09 10.10
CA CYS A 256 -2.28 7.63 10.11
C CYS A 256 -3.62 7.17 9.52
N TYR A 257 -3.67 5.91 9.08
CA TYR A 257 -4.87 5.33 8.47
C TYR A 257 -6.11 5.43 9.37
N ASP A 258 -5.97 5.20 10.68
CA ASP A 258 -7.09 5.21 11.62
C ASP A 258 -7.71 6.61 11.73
N VAL A 259 -6.88 7.65 11.83
CA VAL A 259 -7.35 9.05 11.86
C VAL A 259 -7.96 9.45 10.52
N PHE A 260 -7.41 8.98 9.39
CA PHE A 260 -8.01 9.17 8.08
C PHE A 260 -9.41 8.55 8.00
N LEU A 261 -9.56 7.33 8.51
CA LEU A 261 -10.84 6.62 8.51
C LEU A 261 -11.86 7.33 9.41
N ASP A 262 -11.46 7.78 10.61
CA ASP A 262 -12.32 8.55 11.52
C ASP A 262 -12.82 9.85 10.87
N HIS A 263 -11.95 10.57 10.17
CA HIS A 263 -12.34 11.78 9.44
C HIS A 263 -13.28 11.47 8.28
N LEU A 264 -13.00 10.41 7.52
CA LEU A 264 -13.85 9.96 6.42
C LEU A 264 -15.27 9.62 6.91
N GLN A 265 -15.37 8.88 8.02
CA GLN A 265 -16.64 8.51 8.63
C GLN A 265 -17.46 9.73 9.04
N ARG A 266 -16.82 10.70 9.73
CA ARG A 266 -17.50 11.94 10.15
C ARG A 266 -18.03 12.74 8.95
N LEU A 267 -17.24 12.86 7.89
CA LEU A 267 -17.62 13.62 6.70
C LEU A 267 -18.69 12.92 5.86
N ALA A 268 -18.63 11.59 5.74
CA ALA A 268 -19.63 10.79 5.02
C ALA A 268 -21.02 10.94 5.64
N VAL A 269 -21.10 10.93 6.98
CA VAL A 269 -22.36 11.07 7.72
C VAL A 269 -22.91 12.52 7.70
N GLN A 270 -22.06 13.52 7.49
CA GLN A 270 -22.46 14.94 7.44
C GLN A 270 -23.01 15.38 6.07
N GLN A 271 -22.57 14.77 4.96
CA GLN A 271 -22.95 15.18 3.61
C GLN A 271 -24.33 14.68 3.14
N SER A 272 -25.07 13.92 3.96
CA SER A 272 -26.34 13.27 3.59
C SER A 272 -27.61 13.84 4.19
#